data_AF-A0AAP0RLX9-F1
#
_entry.id   AF-A0AAP0RLX9-F1
#
_cell.length_a   1.000
_cell.length_b   1.000
_cell.length_c   1.000
_cell.angle_alpha   90.00
_cell.angle_beta   90.00
_cell.angle_gamma   90.00
#
_symmetry.space_group_name_H-M   'P 1'
#
loop_
_entity.id
_entity.type
_entity.pdbx_description
1 polymer ?
#
loop_
_entity_poly.entity_id
_entity_poly.type
_entity_poly.pdbx_seq_one_letter_code
_entity_poly.pdbx_strand_id
1 'polypeptide(L)'
;MRDSLLCTYVLVVDLRLRDKLWEMKLTGKEADRDLYDIVLAICASQKAAHSVARLLTRMEVTSSLHKKKTLSWLLRGYIKGGHFDDAAETVIKMLDLGLFPEYLDRAAVLQGLRQRIQQSGNVENYLKLCKHLSDANLIGPCLVYMHIKTYKLWIIKMI
;
A
#
# COMPACT_ATOMS: atom_id res chain seq x y z
N MET A 1 -22.61 12.66 -15.68
CA MET A 1 -22.91 11.38 -14.97
C MET A 1 -21.68 10.67 -14.40
N ARG A 2 -20.44 10.94 -14.86
CA ARG A 2 -19.21 10.27 -14.37
C ARG A 2 -18.69 10.76 -13.01
N ASP A 3 -19.04 11.97 -12.59
CA ASP A 3 -18.55 12.58 -11.33
C ASP A 3 -19.38 12.22 -10.10
N SER A 4 -20.60 11.68 -10.30
CA SER A 4 -21.54 11.38 -9.21
C SER A 4 -21.02 10.26 -8.28
N LEU A 5 -20.33 9.26 -8.83
CA LEU A 5 -19.82 8.10 -8.08
C LEU A 5 -18.53 8.41 -7.30
N LEU A 6 -17.66 9.27 -7.81
CA LEU A 6 -16.49 9.73 -7.05
C LEU A 6 -16.94 10.61 -5.87
N CYS A 7 -17.94 11.47 -6.12
CA CYS A 7 -18.48 12.38 -5.13
C CYS A 7 -19.20 11.61 -3.99
N THR A 8 -20.03 10.61 -4.30
CA THR A 8 -20.73 9.81 -3.28
C THR A 8 -19.80 8.92 -2.44
N TYR A 9 -18.70 8.40 -3.01
CA TYR A 9 -17.75 7.59 -2.23
C TYR A 9 -16.85 8.44 -1.31
N VAL A 10 -16.47 9.63 -1.76
CA VAL A 10 -15.66 10.59 -0.98
C VAL A 10 -16.45 11.23 0.17
N LEU A 11 -17.76 11.44 -0.03
CA LEU A 11 -18.64 12.09 0.95
C LEU A 11 -18.80 11.33 2.28
N VAL A 12 -18.48 10.05 2.33
CA VAL A 12 -18.82 9.21 3.50
C VAL A 12 -17.75 9.22 4.60
N VAL A 13 -16.48 9.58 4.33
CA VAL A 13 -15.40 9.24 5.29
C VAL A 13 -14.40 10.36 5.65
N ASP A 14 -14.14 11.37 4.81
CA ASP A 14 -13.14 12.40 5.15
C ASP A 14 -13.58 13.83 4.81
N LEU A 15 -13.72 14.66 5.84
CA LEU A 15 -14.16 16.06 5.74
C LEU A 15 -13.19 16.93 4.93
N ARG A 16 -11.87 16.66 5.01
CA ARG A 16 -10.86 17.47 4.28
C ARG A 16 -10.92 17.21 2.79
N LEU A 17 -11.14 15.96 2.39
CA LEU A 17 -11.32 15.62 0.98
C LEU A 17 -12.64 16.20 0.45
N ARG A 18 -13.68 16.22 1.28
CA ARG A 18 -14.96 16.84 0.95
C ARG A 18 -14.80 18.32 0.64
N ASP A 19 -14.14 19.08 1.50
CA ASP A 19 -13.97 20.52 1.32
C ASP A 19 -13.09 20.83 0.09
N LYS A 20 -12.05 20.01 -0.16
CA LYS A 20 -11.24 20.06 -1.39
C LYS A 20 -12.09 19.79 -2.65
N LEU A 21 -12.98 18.79 -2.60
CA LEU A 21 -13.88 18.46 -3.72
C LEU A 21 -14.90 19.58 -3.98
N TRP A 22 -15.39 20.21 -2.92
CA TRP A 22 -16.31 21.36 -2.99
C TRP A 22 -15.65 22.58 -3.62
N GLU A 23 -14.42 22.92 -3.24
CA GLU A 23 -13.65 23.99 -3.89
C GLU A 23 -13.42 23.73 -5.39
N MET A 24 -13.14 22.48 -5.77
CA MET A 24 -12.94 22.11 -7.18
C MET A 24 -14.24 22.21 -7.99
N LYS A 25 -15.38 21.84 -7.40
CA LYS A 25 -16.71 22.00 -8.01
C LYS A 25 -17.07 23.48 -8.22
N LEU A 26 -16.69 24.35 -7.28
CA LEU A 26 -16.89 25.80 -7.38
C LEU A 26 -15.98 26.46 -8.42
N THR A 27 -14.77 25.94 -8.62
CA THR A 27 -13.78 26.52 -9.55
C THR A 27 -13.86 25.95 -10.97
N GLY A 28 -14.71 24.95 -11.23
CA GLY A 28 -14.89 24.36 -12.56
C GLY A 28 -13.64 23.65 -13.12
N LYS A 29 -12.62 23.42 -12.27
CA LYS A 29 -11.40 22.71 -12.65
C LYS A 29 -11.64 21.20 -12.65
N GLU A 30 -11.26 20.55 -13.74
CA GLU A 30 -11.25 19.09 -13.84
C GLU A 30 -10.38 18.49 -12.73
N ALA A 31 -10.75 17.30 -12.23
CA ALA A 31 -10.07 16.66 -11.12
C ALA A 31 -8.57 16.49 -11.41
N ASP A 32 -7.73 17.26 -10.71
CA ASP A 32 -6.28 17.16 -10.83
C ASP A 32 -5.80 15.75 -10.44
N ARG A 33 -4.75 15.27 -11.08
CA ARG A 33 -4.21 13.91 -10.92
C ARG A 33 -3.81 13.63 -9.46
N ASP A 34 -3.43 14.66 -8.72
CA ASP A 34 -3.13 14.61 -7.29
C ASP A 34 -4.36 14.28 -6.43
N LEU A 35 -5.56 14.68 -6.85
CA LEU A 35 -6.80 14.29 -6.17
C LEU A 35 -7.05 12.79 -6.30
N TYR A 36 -6.74 12.21 -7.47
CA TYR A 36 -6.89 10.78 -7.70
C TYR A 36 -5.95 9.96 -6.80
N ASP A 37 -4.69 10.38 -6.66
CA ASP A 37 -3.72 9.74 -5.75
C ASP A 37 -4.23 9.77 -4.29
N ILE A 38 -4.82 10.89 -3.85
CA ILE A 38 -5.39 11.03 -2.50
C ILE A 38 -6.61 10.10 -2.32
N VAL A 39 -7.53 10.09 -3.28
CA VAL A 39 -8.72 9.21 -3.26
C VAL A 39 -8.30 7.74 -3.23
N LEU A 40 -7.27 7.38 -4.00
CA LEU A 40 -6.72 6.03 -4.04
C LEU A 40 -6.17 5.63 -2.67
N ALA A 41 -5.37 6.49 -2.03
CA ALA A 41 -4.83 6.24 -0.69
C ALA A 41 -5.94 6.06 0.35
N ILE A 42 -7.02 6.84 0.27
CA ILE A 42 -8.18 6.72 1.17
C ILE A 42 -8.92 5.40 0.93
N CYS A 43 -9.21 5.05 -0.33
CA CYS A 43 -9.83 3.76 -0.68
C CYS A 43 -9.00 2.58 -0.17
N ALA A 44 -7.67 2.66 -0.31
CA ALA A 44 -6.76 1.65 0.21
C ALA A 44 -6.82 1.55 1.74
N SER A 45 -6.86 2.67 2.44
CA SER A 45 -6.97 2.70 3.92
C SER A 45 -8.27 2.12 4.47
N GLN A 46 -9.31 1.99 3.62
CA GLN A 46 -10.60 1.40 3.97
C GLN A 46 -10.78 -0.03 3.41
N LYS A 47 -9.73 -0.61 2.82
CA LYS A 47 -9.78 -1.92 2.14
C LYS A 47 -10.81 -2.01 0.99
N ALA A 48 -11.07 -0.90 0.31
CA ALA A 48 -12.01 -0.82 -0.79
C ALA A 48 -11.41 -1.39 -2.10
N ALA A 49 -11.13 -2.69 -2.14
CA ALA A 49 -10.37 -3.34 -3.21
C ALA A 49 -10.94 -3.09 -4.62
N HIS A 50 -12.27 -3.11 -4.78
CA HIS A 50 -12.92 -2.84 -6.07
C HIS A 50 -12.69 -1.40 -6.54
N SER A 51 -12.76 -0.43 -5.63
CA SER A 51 -12.50 0.98 -5.94
C SER A 51 -11.02 1.20 -6.30
N VAL A 52 -10.12 0.59 -5.54
CA VAL A 52 -8.67 0.63 -5.79
C VAL A 52 -8.34 0.05 -7.17
N ALA A 53 -8.83 -1.15 -7.49
CA ALA A 53 -8.57 -1.82 -8.77
C ALA A 53 -9.05 -0.98 -9.96
N ARG A 54 -10.27 -0.43 -9.86
CA ARG A 54 -10.85 0.41 -10.92
C ARG A 54 -10.13 1.75 -11.10
N LEU A 55 -9.53 2.29 -10.04
CA LEU A 55 -8.70 3.50 -10.13
C LEU A 55 -7.33 3.19 -10.73
N LEU A 56 -6.72 2.05 -10.38
CA LEU A 56 -5.43 1.61 -10.91
C LEU A 56 -5.48 1.28 -12.41
N THR A 57 -6.55 0.64 -12.91
CA THR A 57 -6.70 0.35 -14.35
C THR A 57 -6.76 1.62 -15.20
N ARG A 58 -7.25 2.73 -14.65
CA ARG A 58 -7.21 4.03 -15.34
C ARG A 58 -5.82 4.63 -15.46
N MET A 59 -4.82 4.07 -14.78
CA MET A 59 -3.46 4.64 -14.66
C MET A 59 -2.39 3.82 -15.39
N GLU A 60 -2.75 2.74 -16.09
CA GLU A 60 -1.78 1.88 -16.79
C GLU A 60 -0.95 2.62 -17.86
N VAL A 61 -1.49 3.69 -18.45
CA VAL A 61 -0.87 4.52 -19.51
C VAL A 61 -0.13 5.74 -18.94
N THR A 62 0.66 5.56 -17.89
CA THR A 62 1.40 6.67 -17.24
C THR A 62 2.90 6.43 -17.21
N SER A 63 3.67 7.53 -17.16
CA SER A 63 5.14 7.50 -17.02
C SER A 63 5.59 6.81 -15.73
N SER A 64 6.81 6.28 -15.72
CA SER A 64 7.40 5.58 -14.56
C SER A 64 7.40 6.42 -13.28
N LEU A 65 7.70 7.73 -13.40
CA LEU A 65 7.68 8.66 -12.27
C LEU A 65 6.28 8.75 -11.62
N HIS A 66 5.24 8.81 -12.46
CA HIS A 66 3.86 8.87 -11.97
C HIS A 66 3.44 7.56 -11.34
N LYS A 67 3.78 6.42 -11.96
CA LYS A 67 3.54 5.09 -11.37
C LYS A 67 4.16 4.98 -9.98
N LYS A 68 5.38 5.47 -9.79
CA LYS A 68 6.03 5.51 -8.47
C LYS A 68 5.21 6.33 -7.47
N LYS A 69 4.84 7.56 -7.82
CA LYS A 69 4.06 8.46 -6.94
C LYS A 69 2.74 7.80 -6.52
N THR A 70 1.98 7.27 -7.47
CA THR A 70 0.70 6.62 -7.21
C THR A 70 0.83 5.38 -6.34
N LEU A 71 1.81 4.50 -6.61
CA LEU A 71 2.05 3.32 -5.78
C LEU A 71 2.51 3.71 -4.37
N SER A 72 3.29 4.78 -4.20
CA SER A 72 3.65 5.31 -2.88
C SER A 72 2.43 5.82 -2.11
N TRP A 73 1.48 6.50 -2.75
CA TRP A 73 0.23 6.92 -2.11
C TRP A 73 -0.64 5.74 -1.73
N LEU A 74 -0.77 4.75 -2.62
CA LEU A 74 -1.49 3.51 -2.36
C LEU A 74 -0.91 2.77 -1.14
N LEU A 75 0.42 2.64 -1.12
CA LEU A 75 1.16 2.01 -0.03
C LEU A 75 0.91 2.69 1.31
N ARG A 76 1.04 4.02 1.36
CA ARG A 76 0.77 4.81 2.57
C ARG A 76 -0.68 4.71 3.02
N GLY A 77 -1.61 4.60 2.07
CA GLY A 77 -3.02 4.30 2.33
C GLY A 77 -3.20 2.98 3.07
N TYR A 78 -2.63 1.89 2.55
CA TYR A 78 -2.70 0.58 3.19
C TYR A 78 -2.02 0.54 4.57
N ILE A 79 -0.85 1.18 4.72
CA ILE A 79 -0.16 1.31 6.00
C ILE A 79 -1.06 2.01 7.02
N LYS A 80 -1.69 3.13 6.65
CA LYS A 80 -2.59 3.88 7.52
C LYS A 80 -3.83 3.07 7.91
N GLY A 81 -4.35 2.24 7.00
CA GLY A 81 -5.47 1.33 7.26
C GLY A 81 -5.10 0.04 8.03
N GLY A 82 -3.81 -0.18 8.33
CA GLY A 82 -3.34 -1.42 8.95
C GLY A 82 -3.43 -2.66 8.05
N HIS A 83 -3.61 -2.45 6.74
CA HIS A 83 -3.71 -3.52 5.74
C HIS A 83 -2.32 -3.93 5.24
N PHE A 84 -1.51 -4.48 6.15
CA PHE A 84 -0.09 -4.74 5.88
C PHE A 84 0.19 -5.81 4.82
N ASP A 85 -0.75 -6.74 4.59
CA ASP A 85 -0.64 -7.74 3.52
C ASP A 85 -0.72 -7.06 2.14
N ASP A 86 -1.72 -6.21 1.94
CA ASP A 86 -1.90 -5.43 0.72
C ASP A 86 -0.76 -4.42 0.52
N ALA A 87 -0.25 -3.84 1.61
CA ALA A 87 0.93 -2.99 1.60
C ALA A 87 2.19 -3.75 1.14
N ALA A 88 2.38 -4.99 1.60
CA ALA A 88 3.51 -5.83 1.21
C ALA A 88 3.48 -6.19 -0.28
N GLU A 89 2.32 -6.58 -0.80
CA GLU A 89 2.14 -6.84 -2.24
C GLU A 89 2.37 -5.56 -3.06
N THR A 90 2.00 -4.40 -2.54
CA THR A 90 2.30 -3.11 -3.20
C THR A 90 3.80 -2.85 -3.25
N VAL A 91 4.55 -3.11 -2.18
CA VAL A 91 6.02 -2.99 -2.17
C VAL A 91 6.64 -3.95 -3.18
N ILE A 92 6.23 -5.22 -3.19
CA ILE A 92 6.73 -6.23 -4.13
C ILE A 92 6.49 -5.77 -5.58
N LYS A 93 5.27 -5.33 -5.88
CA LYS A 93 4.93 -4.78 -7.20
C LYS A 93 5.79 -3.58 -7.58
N MET A 94 6.13 -2.69 -6.63
CA MET A 94 7.05 -1.59 -6.92
C MET A 94 8.43 -2.14 -7.32
N LEU A 95 8.97 -3.10 -6.57
CA LEU A 95 10.27 -3.72 -6.84
C LEU A 95 10.31 -4.43 -8.21
N ASP A 96 9.27 -5.19 -8.54
CA ASP A 96 9.14 -5.87 -9.84
C ASP A 96 9.13 -4.89 -11.02
N LEU A 97 8.65 -3.67 -10.80
CA LEU A 97 8.65 -2.58 -11.78
C LEU A 97 9.96 -1.76 -11.78
N GLY A 98 10.96 -2.14 -10.99
CA GLY A 98 12.20 -1.38 -10.80
C GLY A 98 12.01 -0.06 -10.03
N LEU A 99 10.92 0.06 -9.27
CA LEU A 99 10.57 1.23 -8.47
C LEU A 99 10.84 0.93 -6.99
N PHE A 100 11.48 1.88 -6.31
CA PHE A 100 11.89 1.69 -4.93
C PHE A 100 11.05 2.54 -3.97
N PRO A 101 10.35 1.92 -3.00
CA PRO A 101 9.66 2.65 -1.95
C PRO A 101 10.65 3.30 -0.98
N GLU A 102 10.20 4.33 -0.28
CA GLU A 102 11.02 5.01 0.72
C GLU A 102 11.34 4.07 1.89
N TYR A 103 12.43 4.38 2.61
CA TYR A 103 12.87 3.57 3.75
C TYR A 103 11.79 3.48 4.83
N LEU A 104 11.14 4.60 5.15
CA LEU A 104 10.08 4.65 6.16
C LEU A 104 8.87 3.80 5.78
N ASP A 105 8.48 3.80 4.51
CA ASP A 105 7.38 2.98 4.02
C ASP A 105 7.71 1.48 4.16
N ARG A 106 8.93 1.06 3.77
CA ARG A 106 9.40 -0.34 3.94
C ARG A 106 9.43 -0.77 5.41
N ALA A 107 9.99 0.08 6.27
CA ALA A 107 10.07 -0.20 7.71
C ALA A 107 8.69 -0.35 8.34
N ALA A 108 7.74 0.52 7.97
CA ALA A 108 6.37 0.45 8.48
C ALA A 108 5.66 -0.84 8.08
N VAL A 109 5.80 -1.31 6.84
CA VAL A 109 5.20 -2.58 6.40
C VAL A 109 5.80 -3.77 7.14
N LEU A 110 7.14 -3.84 7.24
CA LEU A 110 7.82 -4.92 7.96
C LEU A 110 7.40 -4.98 9.43
N GLN A 111 7.31 -3.81 10.08
CA GLN A 111 6.86 -3.72 11.47
C GLN A 111 5.42 -4.20 11.64
N GLY A 112 4.51 -3.77 10.76
CA GLY A 112 3.11 -4.16 10.79
C GLY A 112 2.91 -5.67 10.57
N LEU A 113 3.60 -6.25 9.59
CA LEU A 113 3.58 -7.70 9.36
C LEU A 113 4.13 -8.47 10.58
N ARG A 114 5.23 -7.99 11.19
CA ARG A 114 5.80 -8.62 12.39
C ARG A 114 4.81 -8.67 13.56
N GLN A 115 4.03 -7.61 13.77
CA GLN A 115 2.97 -7.61 14.79
C GLN A 115 1.87 -8.63 14.48
N ARG A 116 1.50 -8.80 13.20
CA ARG A 116 0.49 -9.80 12.81
C ARG A 116 0.97 -11.24 12.92
N ILE A 117 2.27 -11.50 12.77
CA ILE A 117 2.86 -12.82 13.04
C ILE A 117 2.60 -13.22 14.50
N GLN A 118 2.74 -12.29 15.44
CA GLN A 118 2.52 -12.57 16.86
C GLN A 118 1.06 -12.91 17.18
N GLN A 119 0.10 -12.41 16.37
CA GLN A 119 -1.33 -12.62 16.58
C GLN A 119 -1.88 -13.83 15.83
N SER A 120 -1.50 -14.01 14.56
CA SER A 120 -2.10 -14.99 13.65
C SER A 120 -1.18 -16.15 13.28
N GLY A 121 0.13 -16.03 13.53
CA GLY A 121 1.13 -17.02 13.11
C GLY A 121 1.39 -17.05 11.59
N ASN A 122 0.70 -16.24 10.78
CA ASN A 122 0.97 -16.17 9.35
C ASN A 122 2.22 -15.33 9.09
N VAL A 123 3.22 -15.99 8.52
CA VAL A 123 4.56 -15.45 8.26
C VAL A 123 4.89 -15.32 6.78
N GLU A 124 4.03 -15.83 5.91
CA GLU A 124 4.32 -15.99 4.49
C GLU A 124 4.62 -14.66 3.81
N ASN A 125 3.74 -13.67 3.98
CA ASN A 125 3.91 -12.33 3.41
C ASN A 125 5.16 -11.62 3.94
N TYR A 126 5.49 -11.84 5.21
CA TYR A 126 6.70 -11.28 5.82
C TYR A 126 7.96 -11.86 5.17
N LEU A 127 8.04 -13.19 5.03
CA LEU A 127 9.19 -13.85 4.40
C LEU A 127 9.32 -13.48 2.92
N LYS A 128 8.19 -13.45 2.20
CA LYS A 128 8.13 -13.04 0.79
C LYS A 128 8.66 -11.62 0.63
N LEU A 129 8.23 -10.69 1.48
CA LEU A 129 8.70 -9.30 1.45
C LEU A 129 10.19 -9.17 1.78
N CYS A 130 10.67 -9.84 2.84
CA CYS A 130 12.09 -9.83 3.20
C CYS A 130 12.96 -10.34 2.05
N LYS A 131 12.53 -11.41 1.37
CA LYS A 131 13.26 -11.94 0.22
C LYS A 131 13.38 -10.91 -0.90
N HIS A 132 12.28 -10.28 -1.33
CA HIS A 132 12.34 -9.27 -2.41
C HIS A 132 13.18 -8.06 -2.02
N LEU A 133 13.14 -7.64 -0.76
CA LEU A 133 13.98 -6.55 -0.27
C LEU A 133 15.47 -6.93 -0.20
N SER A 134 15.78 -8.18 0.14
CA SER A 134 17.14 -8.74 0.15
C SER A 134 17.70 -8.82 -1.28
N ASP A 135 16.92 -9.39 -2.20
CA ASP A 135 17.25 -9.50 -3.63
C ASP A 135 17.51 -8.11 -4.26
N ALA A 136 16.82 -7.07 -3.78
CA ALA A 136 17.00 -5.68 -4.19
C ALA A 136 18.11 -4.92 -3.43
N ASN A 137 18.86 -5.56 -2.52
CA ASN A 137 19.87 -4.95 -1.63
C ASN A 137 19.33 -3.78 -0.78
N LEU A 138 18.05 -3.82 -0.42
CA LEU A 138 17.37 -2.78 0.34
C LEU A 138 17.33 -3.03 1.85
N ILE A 139 17.67 -4.24 2.26
CA ILE A 139 17.86 -4.66 3.65
C ILE A 139 19.15 -5.48 3.74
N GLY A 140 19.75 -5.52 4.93
CA GLY A 140 20.84 -6.45 5.21
C GLY A 140 20.34 -7.90 5.29
N PRO A 141 21.26 -8.88 5.38
CA PRO A 141 20.91 -10.29 5.53
C PRO A 141 19.94 -10.49 6.70
N CYS A 142 18.80 -11.12 6.41
CA CYS A 142 17.72 -11.30 7.37
C CYS A 142 17.83 -12.68 8.03
N LEU A 143 18.16 -12.68 9.32
CA LEU A 143 18.01 -13.86 10.17
C LEU A 143 16.55 -13.99 10.61
N VAL A 144 15.87 -14.98 10.04
CA VAL A 144 14.52 -15.35 10.47
C VAL A 144 14.64 -16.37 11.59
N TYR A 145 14.16 -15.96 12.77
CA TYR A 145 14.00 -16.82 13.93
C TYR A 145 12.53 -17.13 14.13
N MET A 146 12.14 -18.39 13.95
CA MET A 146 10.78 -18.85 14.19
C MET A 146 10.73 -19.96 15.20
N HIS A 147 9.81 -19.81 16.16
CA HIS A 147 9.47 -20.84 17.12
C HIS A 147 8.07 -21.36 16.82
N ILE A 148 7.99 -22.61 16.35
CA ILE A 148 6.72 -23.27 16.11
C ILE A 148 6.37 -24.07 17.36
N LYS A 149 5.57 -23.45 18.23
CA LYS A 149 5.17 -24.00 19.54
C LYS A 149 4.57 -25.42 19.42
N THR A 150 3.76 -25.68 18.39
CA THR A 150 3.09 -26.97 18.17
C THR A 150 4.07 -28.14 18.04
N TYR A 151 5.25 -27.89 17.47
CA TYR A 151 6.26 -28.92 17.23
C TYR A 151 7.51 -28.75 18.11
N LYS A 152 7.52 -27.78 19.04
CA LYS A 152 8.70 -27.37 19.83
C LYS A 152 9.95 -27.16 18.95
N LEU A 153 9.73 -26.66 17.73
CA LEU A 153 10.77 -26.54 16.71
C LEU A 153 11.24 -25.09 16.59
N TRP A 154 12.56 -24.92 16.51
CA TRP A 154 13.21 -23.64 16.24
C TRP A 154 13.79 -23.67 14.84
N ILE A 155 13.35 -22.73 14.00
CA ILE A 155 13.88 -22.56 12.64
C ILE A 155 14.71 -21.29 12.64
N ILE A 156 15.99 -21.43 12.29
CA ILE A 156 16.92 -20.33 12.01
C ILE A 156 17.21 -20.41 10.51
N LYS A 157 16.83 -19.38 9.77
CA LYS A 157 17.13 -19.29 8.34
C LYS A 157 17.66 -17.91 8.00
N MET A 158 18.75 -17.87 7.24
CA MET A 158 19.30 -16.64 6.67
C MET A 158 18.73 -16.47 5.26
N ILE A 159 18.22 -15.27 4.97
CA ILE A 159 17.59 -14.86 3.71
C ILE A 159 18.23 -13.55 3.26
#